data_AF-A0A6I3LCF9-F1
#
_entry.id   AF-A0A6I3LCF9-F1
#
_cell.length_a   1.000
_cell.length_b   1.000
_cell.length_c   1.000
_cell.angle_alpha   90.00
_cell.angle_beta   90.00
_cell.angle_gamma   90.00
#
_symmetry.space_group_name_H-M   'P 1'
#
loop_
_entity.id
_entity.type
_entity.pdbx_description
1 polymer ?
#
loop_
_entity_poly.entity_id
_entity_poly.type
_entity_poly.pdbx_seq_one_letter_code
_entity_poly.pdbx_strand_id
1 'polypeptide(L)'
;EEKKQLESLVINANTCAVNGEIVGKSAFEIAKLAGIDVPVDTKILIAECFTVGEKEPLTREKLSPVLAAIKVKGYEEGFERCEEMLELGG
;
A
#
# COMPACT_ATOMS: atom_id res chain seq x y z
N GLU A 1 11.65 -5.82 5.81
CA GLU A 1 10.85 -6.94 6.34
C GLU A 1 9.39 -6.56 6.48
N GLU A 2 9.09 -5.52 7.25
CA GLU A 2 7.73 -5.01 7.51
C GLU A 2 6.92 -4.71 6.23
N LYS A 3 7.55 -4.09 5.22
CA LYS A 3 6.89 -3.83 3.91
C LYS A 3 6.36 -5.12 3.27
N LYS A 4 7.13 -6.21 3.28
CA LYS A 4 6.71 -7.48 2.67
C LYS A 4 5.57 -8.14 3.45
N GLN A 5 5.63 -8.05 4.79
CA GLN A 5 4.55 -8.52 5.65
C GLN A 5 3.25 -7.77 5.34
N LEU A 6 3.32 -6.45 5.21
CA LEU A 6 2.19 -5.61 4.85
C LEU A 6 1.66 -5.92 3.44
N GLU A 7 2.54 -6.04 2.44
CA GLU A 7 2.19 -6.42 1.06
C GLU A 7 1.40 -7.72 1.00
N SER A 8 1.90 -8.75 1.69
CA SER A 8 1.28 -10.09 1.72
C SER A 8 -0.11 -10.10 2.36
N LEU A 9 -0.38 -9.16 3.28
CA LEU A 9 -1.66 -9.01 3.93
C LEU A 9 -2.64 -8.18 3.09
N VAL A 10 -2.19 -7.07 2.53
CA VAL A 10 -3.06 -6.04 1.92
C VAL A 10 -3.63 -6.50 0.58
N ILE A 11 -2.82 -7.16 -0.25
CA ILE A 11 -3.22 -7.64 -1.58
C ILE A 11 -3.09 -9.15 -1.63
N ASN A 12 -4.16 -9.82 -2.06
CA ASN A 12 -4.13 -11.26 -2.27
C ASN A 12 -3.34 -11.58 -3.55
N ALA A 13 -2.23 -12.31 -3.41
CA ALA A 13 -1.34 -12.65 -4.53
C ALA A 13 -2.01 -13.51 -5.62
N ASN A 14 -3.10 -14.23 -5.32
CA ASN A 14 -3.78 -15.11 -6.27
C ASN A 14 -4.88 -14.41 -7.06
N THR A 15 -5.50 -13.39 -6.49
CA THR A 15 -6.64 -12.68 -7.11
C THR A 15 -6.33 -11.24 -7.48
N CYS A 16 -5.16 -10.72 -7.07
CA CYS A 16 -4.77 -9.31 -7.15
C CYS A 16 -5.79 -8.34 -6.51
N ALA A 17 -6.71 -8.86 -5.70
CA ALA A 17 -7.76 -8.09 -5.04
C ALA A 17 -7.31 -7.63 -3.64
N VAL A 18 -7.91 -6.53 -3.18
CA VAL A 18 -7.76 -6.06 -1.80
C VAL A 18 -8.25 -7.13 -0.82
N ASN A 19 -7.52 -7.30 0.28
CA ASN A 19 -7.96 -8.16 1.36
C ASN A 19 -9.14 -7.51 2.11
N GLY A 20 -10.32 -8.14 2.06
CA GLY A 20 -11.52 -7.63 2.74
C GLY A 20 -11.34 -7.43 4.25
N GLU A 21 -10.43 -8.19 4.88
CA GLU A 21 -10.15 -8.10 6.32
C GLU A 21 -9.48 -6.78 6.73
N ILE A 22 -8.88 -6.01 5.81
CA ILE A 22 -8.23 -4.74 6.15
C ILE A 22 -9.11 -3.51 5.91
N VAL A 23 -10.22 -3.67 5.18
CA VAL A 23 -11.05 -2.56 4.71
C VAL A 23 -11.67 -1.83 5.90
N GLY A 24 -11.47 -0.51 5.97
CA GLY A 24 -12.00 0.35 7.03
C GLY A 24 -11.37 0.14 8.43
N LYS A 25 -10.34 -0.70 8.56
CA LYS A 25 -9.62 -0.88 9.84
C LYS A 25 -8.63 0.25 10.12
N SER A 26 -8.27 0.41 11.38
CA SER A 26 -7.21 1.36 11.78
C SER A 26 -5.82 0.89 11.36
N ALA A 27 -4.87 1.82 11.24
CA ALA A 27 -3.48 1.51 10.92
C ALA A 27 -2.85 0.55 11.96
N PHE A 28 -3.18 0.73 13.24
CA PHE A 28 -2.73 -0.16 14.31
C PHE A 28 -3.23 -1.60 14.14
N GLU A 29 -4.52 -1.79 13.85
CA GLU A 29 -5.08 -3.13 13.63
C GLU A 29 -4.46 -3.83 12.42
N ILE A 30 -4.24 -3.09 11.33
CA ILE A 30 -3.61 -3.61 10.11
C ILE A 30 -2.15 -4.01 10.39
N ALA A 31 -1.39 -3.17 11.08
CA ALA A 31 0.00 -3.48 11.47
C ALA A 31 0.05 -4.75 12.33
N LYS A 32 -0.84 -4.88 13.32
CA LYS A 32 -0.94 -6.08 14.16
C LYS A 32 -1.28 -7.34 13.36
N LEU A 33 -2.20 -7.25 12.38
CA LEU A 33 -2.52 -8.36 11.48
C LEU A 33 -1.33 -8.75 10.60
N ALA A 34 -0.50 -7.78 10.21
CA ALA A 34 0.73 -8.01 9.45
C ALA A 34 1.90 -8.49 10.35
N GLY A 35 1.73 -8.53 11.67
CA GLY A 35 2.82 -8.87 12.61
C GLY A 35 3.86 -7.77 12.75
N ILE A 36 3.45 -6.50 12.60
CA ILE A 36 4.25 -5.29 12.75
C ILE A 36 3.80 -4.57 14.01
N ASP A 37 4.74 -4.20 14.88
CA ASP A 37 4.45 -3.44 16.09
C ASP A 37 4.51 -1.93 15.82
N VAL A 38 3.39 -1.24 16.03
CA VAL A 38 3.30 0.23 15.94
C VAL A 38 2.54 0.78 17.16
N PRO A 39 2.73 2.06 17.52
CA PRO A 39 1.94 2.71 18.56
C PRO A 39 0.43 2.65 18.29
N VAL A 40 -0.38 2.54 19.33
CA VAL A 40 -1.86 2.43 19.22
C VAL A 40 -2.52 3.66 18.59
N ASP A 41 -1.88 4.82 18.68
CA ASP A 41 -2.34 6.09 18.12
C ASP A 41 -1.88 6.33 16.67
N THR A 42 -1.16 5.37 16.08
CA THR A 42 -0.72 5.40 14.67
C THR A 42 -1.93 5.64 13.76
N LYS A 43 -1.81 6.66 12.90
CA LYS A 43 -2.90 7.07 12.00
C LYS A 43 -2.81 6.43 10.63
N ILE A 44 -1.61 6.29 10.09
CA ILE A 44 -1.35 5.86 8.71
C ILE A 44 -0.09 5.01 8.71
N LEU A 45 -0.09 3.93 7.92
CA LEU A 45 1.11 3.18 7.56
C LEU A 45 1.59 3.65 6.18
N ILE A 46 2.88 3.97 6.06
CA ILE A 46 3.48 4.41 4.78
C ILE A 46 4.57 3.42 4.40
N ALA A 47 4.48 2.87 3.19
CA ALA A 47 5.50 2.03 2.61
C ALA A 47 6.18 2.75 1.43
N GLU A 48 7.50 2.77 1.43
CA GLU A 48 8.26 3.29 0.29
C GLU A 48 8.18 2.30 -0.88
N CYS A 49 7.77 2.78 -2.06
CA CYS A 49 7.60 2.02 -3.28
C CYS A 49 8.42 2.65 -4.41
N PHE A 50 8.90 1.84 -5.35
CA PHE A 50 9.79 2.32 -6.42
C PHE A 50 9.12 2.41 -7.78
N THR A 51 8.08 1.62 -8.02
CA THR A 51 7.35 1.51 -9.29
C THR A 51 5.86 1.36 -9.02
N VAL A 52 5.03 1.55 -10.03
CA VAL A 52 3.59 1.27 -9.96
C VAL A 52 3.31 -0.05 -10.68
N GLY A 53 2.56 -0.97 -10.04
CA GLY A 53 2.17 -2.24 -10.65
C GLY A 53 2.35 -3.47 -9.78
N GLU A 54 2.30 -4.65 -10.42
CA GLU A 54 2.32 -5.94 -9.73
C GLU A 54 3.55 -6.19 -8.85
N LYS A 55 4.68 -5.57 -9.21
CA LYS A 55 5.92 -5.66 -8.43
C LYS A 55 5.85 -4.89 -7.11
N GLU A 56 4.89 -3.98 -6.98
CA GLU A 56 4.67 -3.11 -5.82
C GLU A 56 3.18 -3.14 -5.45
N PRO A 57 2.68 -4.25 -4.84
CA PRO A 57 1.25 -4.46 -4.64
C PRO A 57 0.54 -3.32 -3.91
N LEU A 58 1.24 -2.63 -3.00
CA LEU A 58 0.72 -1.48 -2.25
C LEU A 58 0.40 -0.25 -3.12
N THR A 59 0.75 -0.24 -4.41
CA THR A 59 0.34 0.84 -5.31
C THR A 59 -1.10 0.69 -5.81
N ARG A 60 -1.73 -0.48 -5.69
CA ARG A 60 -3.16 -0.71 -6.02
C ARG A 60 -4.09 -0.26 -4.93
N GLU A 61 -5.34 0.06 -5.22
CA GLU A 61 -6.37 0.44 -4.24
C GLU A 61 -6.38 -0.43 -2.96
N LYS A 62 -6.50 0.21 -1.78
CA LYS A 62 -6.35 -0.44 -0.46
C LYS A 62 -7.54 -0.24 0.50
N LEU A 63 -8.41 0.73 0.25
CA LEU A 63 -9.59 1.08 1.08
C LEU A 63 -9.34 1.09 2.60
N SER A 64 -8.14 1.55 3.01
CA SER A 64 -7.63 1.48 4.38
C SER A 64 -6.51 2.51 4.58
N PRO A 65 -6.09 2.84 5.82
CA PRO A 65 -5.05 3.84 6.10
C PRO A 65 -3.62 3.31 5.84
N VAL A 66 -3.40 2.79 4.63
CA VAL A 66 -2.10 2.35 4.11
C VAL A 66 -1.79 3.15 2.85
N LEU A 67 -0.62 3.79 2.80
CA LEU A 67 -0.19 4.60 1.67
C LEU A 67 1.13 4.07 1.09
N ALA A 68 1.23 4.10 -0.24
CA ALA A 68 2.51 3.96 -0.94
C ALA A 68 3.13 5.36 -1.12
N ALA A 69 4.43 5.48 -0.84
CA ALA A 69 5.20 6.68 -1.10
C ALA A 69 6.24 6.40 -2.19
N ILE A 70 6.13 7.10 -3.32
CA ILE A 70 7.06 6.96 -4.44
C ILE A 70 7.89 8.23 -4.58
N LYS A 71 9.22 8.06 -4.58
CA LYS A 71 10.15 9.16 -4.81
C LYS A 71 10.44 9.28 -6.31
N VAL A 72 10.24 10.46 -6.86
CA VAL A 72 10.49 10.81 -8.27
C VAL A 72 11.51 11.94 -8.38
N LYS A 73 12.14 12.09 -9.54
CA LYS A 73 13.16 13.12 -9.80
C LYS A 73 12.59 14.49 -10.13
N GLY A 74 11.34 14.57 -10.57
CA GLY A 74 10.68 15.80 -11.00
C GLY A 74 9.21 15.60 -11.30
N TYR A 75 8.54 16.68 -11.72
CA TYR A 75 7.09 16.66 -11.95
C TYR A 75 6.69 15.77 -13.13
N GLU A 76 7.51 15.65 -14.19
CA GLU A 76 7.23 14.82 -15.37
C GLU A 76 7.10 13.34 -14.96
N GLU A 77 8.13 12.80 -14.30
CA GLU A 77 8.09 11.44 -13.75
C GLU A 77 6.96 11.29 -12.72
N GLY A 78 6.66 12.34 -11.95
CA GLY A 78 5.53 12.35 -11.02
C GLY A 78 4.18 12.15 -11.72
N PHE A 79 3.93 12.85 -12.84
CA PHE A 79 2.71 12.68 -13.62
C PHE A 79 2.64 11.30 -14.25
N GLU A 80 3.75 10.78 -14.79
CA GLU A 80 3.82 9.41 -15.30
C GLU A 80 3.39 8.39 -14.23
N ARG A 81 3.90 8.49 -13.00
CA ARG A 81 3.49 7.58 -11.91
C ARG A 81 2.03 7.73 -11.54
N CYS A 82 1.48 8.94 -11.57
CA CYS A 82 0.07 9.17 -11.32
C CYS A 82 -0.81 8.52 -12.41
N GLU A 83 -0.44 8.65 -13.68
CA GLU A 83 -1.14 8.01 -14.79
C GLU A 83 -1.10 6.48 -14.66
N GLU A 84 0.08 5.90 -14.37
CA GLU A 84 0.23 4.47 -14.11
C GLU A 84 -0.69 3.97 -12.97
N MET A 85 -0.87 4.76 -11.89
CA MET A 85 -1.76 4.39 -10.78
C MET A 85 -3.23 4.36 -11.21
N LEU A 86 -3.65 5.37 -11.99
CA LEU A 86 -5.01 5.46 -12.50
C LEU A 86 -5.34 4.29 -13.45
N GLU A 87 -4.40 3.90 -14.31
CA GLU A 87 -4.57 2.76 -15.22
C GLU A 87 -4.71 1.42 -14.49
N LEU A 88 -4.16 1.31 -13.27
CA LEU A 88 -4.30 0.12 -12.41
C LEU A 88 -5.60 0.08 -11.59
N GLY A 89 -6.49 1.05 -11.78
CA GLY A 89 -7.79 1.08 -11.12
C GLY A 89 -7.84 1.84 -9.81
N GLY A 90 -6.92 2.79 -9.57
CA GLY A 90 -7.06 3.76 -8.47
C GLY A 90 -5.75 4.29 -7.92
#